data_AF-A0A7K1SVB9-F1
#
_entry.id   AF-A0A7K1SVB9-F1
#
_cell.length_a   1.000
_cell.length_b   1.000
_cell.length_c   1.000
_cell.angle_alpha   90.00
_cell.angle_beta   90.00
_cell.angle_gamma   90.00
#
_symmetry.space_group_name_H-M   'P 1'
#
loop_
_entity.id
_entity.type
_entity.pdbx_description
1 polymer ?
#
loop_
_entity_poly.entity_id
_entity_poly.type
_entity_poly.pdbx_seq_one_letter_code
_entity_poly.pdbx_strand_id
1 'polypeptide(L)'
;MFKKRSLVSKLWLKYKDRNLYKQYKWEQSNYTEQEVLNFFTGSDRLDTQEKIIAVAKEDKQLNIIHSGNAGDIIYALPTIKKIFELTGVPINFYLRLNQPLIMSGYNSHPMGNVRLNQSMAAMLYPILNLQNYLHKCETYQNQKIHIDLDFFRSKIISQTNSNLARWYSYVTGITPELWKSWLNTESDFSYADKIILARSERYCNSTIDYSFLKNYNNVLFVGVKSEYETMKKIVPNLQWIQVKDFLELTRIIAGCKFFIGNQSFPYSIAEGLKVPRILEAYYHISNVIPEGKNAYDFYFQNHFESLVNQLSK
;
A
#
# COMPACT_ATOMS: atom_id res chain seq x y z
N MET A 1 18.52 26.69 -14.51
CA MET A 1 18.08 25.32 -14.81
C MET A 1 19.16 24.36 -14.37
N PHE A 2 18.92 23.56 -13.32
CA PHE A 2 19.91 22.60 -12.80
C PHE A 2 20.11 21.47 -13.80
N LYS A 3 21.36 21.16 -14.16
CA LYS A 3 21.70 20.10 -15.12
C LYS A 3 22.21 18.87 -14.38
N LYS A 4 21.45 17.78 -14.40
CA LYS A 4 21.88 16.50 -13.81
C LYS A 4 23.17 16.03 -14.51
N ARG A 5 24.21 15.77 -13.72
CA ARG A 5 25.48 15.20 -14.18
C ARG A 5 25.34 13.69 -14.38
N SER A 6 26.06 13.15 -15.37
CA SER A 6 26.19 11.70 -15.57
C SER A 6 26.90 11.03 -14.38
N LEU A 7 26.77 9.70 -14.24
CA LEU A 7 27.39 8.95 -13.15
C LEU A 7 28.90 9.16 -13.08
N VAL A 8 29.57 9.09 -14.23
CA VAL A 8 31.02 9.30 -14.36
C VAL A 8 31.40 10.73 -13.95
N SER A 9 30.68 11.74 -14.44
CA SER A 9 30.92 13.15 -14.09
C SER A 9 30.71 13.41 -12.59
N LYS A 10 29.72 12.76 -11.99
CA LYS A 10 29.41 12.87 -10.56
C LYS A 10 30.47 12.21 -9.68
N LEU A 11 30.95 11.02 -10.06
CA LEU A 11 32.03 10.32 -9.35
C LEU A 11 33.34 11.09 -9.45
N TRP A 12 33.65 11.63 -10.64
CA TRP A 12 34.81 12.48 -10.84
C TRP A 12 34.73 13.76 -10.01
N LEU A 13 33.55 14.40 -9.92
CA LEU A 13 33.35 15.57 -9.07
C LEU A 13 33.55 15.24 -7.58
N LYS A 14 33.04 14.10 -7.12
CA LYS A 14 33.22 13.63 -5.74
C LYS A 14 34.70 13.47 -5.37
N TYR A 15 35.50 12.99 -6.32
CA TYR A 15 36.94 12.77 -6.14
C TYR A 15 37.73 14.08 -6.20
N LYS A 16 37.46 14.94 -7.19
CA LYS A 16 38.23 16.16 -7.45
C LYS A 16 37.91 17.30 -6.49
N ASP A 17 36.64 17.46 -6.13
CA ASP A 17 36.20 18.55 -5.26
C ASP A 17 35.00 18.12 -4.40
N ARG A 18 35.30 17.74 -3.15
CA ARG A 18 34.31 17.24 -2.21
C ARG A 18 33.29 18.31 -1.80
N ASN A 19 33.68 19.58 -1.79
CA ASN A 19 32.79 20.69 -1.42
C ASN A 19 31.81 20.98 -2.56
N LEU A 20 32.31 21.07 -3.79
CA LEU A 20 31.46 21.25 -4.97
C LEU A 20 30.55 20.03 -5.20
N TYR A 21 30.99 18.81 -4.83
CA TYR A 21 30.13 17.63 -4.82
C TYR A 21 29.00 17.74 -3.79
N LYS A 22 29.27 18.22 -2.57
CA LYS A 22 28.23 18.46 -1.55
C LYS A 22 27.25 19.52 -2.03
N GLN A 23 27.72 20.62 -2.60
CA GLN A 23 26.88 21.66 -3.19
C GLN A 23 26.02 21.12 -4.33
N TYR A 24 26.59 20.37 -5.28
CA TYR A 24 25.83 19.72 -6.35
C TYR A 24 24.75 18.77 -5.80
N LYS A 25 25.04 18.01 -4.73
CA LYS A 25 24.07 17.13 -4.08
C LYS A 25 22.95 17.90 -3.39
N TRP A 26 23.26 19.04 -2.77
CA TRP A 26 22.29 19.96 -2.17
C TRP A 26 21.41 20.60 -3.26
N GLU A 27 22.01 21.17 -4.31
CA GLU A 27 21.31 21.72 -5.47
C GLU A 27 20.44 20.67 -6.18
N GLN A 28 20.92 19.43 -6.33
CA GLN A 28 20.13 18.33 -6.88
C GLN A 28 18.90 18.04 -6.02
N SER A 29 19.04 18.05 -4.69
CA SER A 29 17.94 17.80 -3.76
C SER A 29 16.90 18.92 -3.83
N ASN A 30 17.36 20.17 -3.81
CA ASN A 30 16.50 21.35 -3.82
C ASN A 30 15.85 21.59 -5.18
N TYR A 31 16.54 21.28 -6.27
CA TYR A 31 15.94 21.30 -7.60
C TYR A 31 14.81 20.28 -7.73
N THR A 32 14.99 19.09 -7.17
CA THR A 32 13.91 18.09 -7.11
C THR A 32 12.73 18.59 -6.26
N GLU A 33 13.01 19.31 -5.16
CA GLU A 33 11.97 19.97 -4.36
C GLU A 33 11.26 21.08 -5.11
N GLN A 34 11.97 21.88 -5.91
CA GLN A 34 11.36 22.91 -6.77
C GLN A 34 10.52 22.30 -7.89
N GLU A 35 10.96 21.21 -8.54
CA GLU A 35 10.15 20.49 -9.54
C GLU A 35 8.86 19.94 -8.91
N VAL A 36 8.97 19.38 -7.71
CA VAL A 36 7.81 18.94 -6.93
C VAL A 36 6.92 20.13 -6.59
N LEU A 37 7.48 21.24 -6.07
CA LEU A 37 6.71 22.44 -5.74
C LEU A 37 5.98 22.98 -6.96
N ASN A 38 6.67 23.09 -8.10
CA ASN A 38 6.09 23.52 -9.37
C ASN A 38 4.96 22.60 -9.83
N PHE A 39 5.04 21.29 -9.57
CA PHE A 39 3.93 20.38 -9.79
C PHE A 39 2.73 20.71 -8.88
N PHE A 40 2.98 20.97 -7.58
CA PHE A 40 1.90 21.33 -6.64
C PHE A 40 1.31 22.72 -6.89
N THR A 41 2.05 23.64 -7.49
CA THR A 41 1.59 25.00 -7.81
C THR A 41 1.13 25.17 -9.26
N GLY A 42 1.22 24.13 -10.10
CA GLY A 42 0.82 24.17 -11.50
C GLY A 42 -0.70 24.20 -11.67
N SER A 43 -1.20 25.03 -12.60
CA SER A 43 -2.64 25.20 -12.87
C SER A 43 -3.29 23.95 -13.47
N ASP A 44 -2.55 23.20 -14.27
CA ASP A 44 -3.08 22.14 -15.14
C ASP A 44 -3.30 20.80 -14.42
N ARG A 45 -3.05 20.76 -13.11
CA ARG A 45 -3.19 19.57 -12.28
C ARG A 45 -4.67 19.26 -12.02
N LEU A 46 -5.02 17.98 -12.02
CA LEU A 46 -6.31 17.48 -11.55
C LEU A 46 -6.31 17.28 -10.03
N ASP A 47 -6.28 18.40 -9.31
CA ASP A 47 -6.14 18.48 -7.85
C ASP A 47 -7.34 19.04 -7.11
N THR A 48 -8.43 19.28 -7.83
CA THR A 48 -9.72 19.60 -7.25
C THR A 48 -10.79 18.74 -7.88
N GLN A 49 -11.90 18.58 -7.15
CA GLN A 49 -13.06 17.85 -7.63
C GLN A 49 -13.61 18.45 -8.94
N GLU A 50 -13.67 19.78 -9.05
CA GLU A 50 -14.20 20.49 -10.22
C GLU A 50 -13.37 20.20 -11.47
N LYS A 51 -12.03 20.25 -11.36
CA LYS A 51 -11.13 19.94 -12.47
C LYS A 51 -11.25 18.49 -12.93
N ILE A 52 -11.29 17.56 -11.98
CA ILE A 52 -11.46 16.13 -12.28
C ILE A 52 -12.79 15.87 -13.00
N ILE A 53 -13.89 16.47 -12.51
CA ILE A 53 -15.21 16.35 -13.14
C ILE A 53 -15.22 16.97 -14.55
N ALA A 54 -14.58 18.12 -14.74
CA ALA A 54 -14.49 18.78 -16.03
C ALA A 54 -13.79 17.90 -17.08
N VAL A 55 -12.60 17.38 -16.76
CA VAL A 55 -11.85 16.48 -17.66
C VAL A 55 -12.60 15.16 -17.88
N ALA A 56 -13.22 14.59 -16.85
CA ALA A 56 -14.04 13.39 -17.02
C ALA A 56 -15.21 13.60 -18.00
N LYS A 57 -15.86 14.77 -17.95
CA LYS A 57 -16.95 15.12 -18.88
C LYS A 57 -16.47 15.29 -20.32
N GLU A 58 -15.26 15.85 -20.51
CA GLU A 58 -14.66 16.06 -21.82
C GLU A 58 -14.17 14.75 -22.43
N ASP A 59 -13.30 14.03 -21.73
CA ASP A 59 -12.59 12.86 -22.24
C ASP A 59 -13.40 11.56 -22.14
N LYS A 60 -14.53 11.58 -21.40
CA LYS A 60 -15.44 10.43 -21.17
C LYS A 60 -14.79 9.21 -20.53
N GLN A 61 -13.59 9.35 -19.99
CA GLN A 61 -12.85 8.34 -19.24
C GLN A 61 -11.75 9.02 -18.41
N LEU A 62 -11.23 8.31 -17.42
CA LEU A 62 -10.04 8.73 -16.68
C LEU A 62 -8.98 7.63 -16.69
N ASN A 63 -7.72 8.06 -16.77
CA ASN A 63 -6.56 7.20 -16.85
C ASN A 63 -5.68 7.56 -15.66
N ILE A 64 -5.61 6.66 -14.69
CA ILE A 64 -4.91 6.87 -13.43
C ILE A 64 -3.69 5.94 -13.40
N ILE A 65 -2.55 6.42 -12.95
CA ILE A 65 -1.31 5.61 -12.88
C ILE A 65 -0.73 5.54 -11.47
N HIS A 66 -0.07 4.43 -11.15
CA HIS A 66 0.59 4.19 -9.87
C HIS A 66 1.78 3.20 -9.98
N SER A 67 2.80 3.36 -9.14
CA SER A 67 4.03 2.54 -9.14
C SER A 67 4.51 2.09 -7.74
N GLY A 68 3.68 2.27 -6.72
CA GLY A 68 4.01 1.85 -5.36
C GLY A 68 4.05 0.34 -5.19
N ASN A 69 4.36 -0.08 -3.96
CA ASN A 69 4.28 -1.50 -3.61
C ASN A 69 2.80 -1.95 -3.62
N ALA A 70 2.56 -3.26 -3.58
CA ALA A 70 1.20 -3.81 -3.62
C ALA A 70 0.26 -3.21 -2.55
N GLY A 71 0.75 -2.96 -1.33
CA GLY A 71 -0.04 -2.28 -0.29
C GLY A 71 -0.41 -0.85 -0.66
N ASP A 72 0.54 -0.08 -1.19
CA ASP A 72 0.30 1.31 -1.62
C ASP A 72 -0.82 1.34 -2.68
N ILE A 73 -0.84 0.37 -3.61
CA ILE A 73 -1.84 0.23 -4.66
C ILE A 73 -3.23 -0.02 -4.06
N ILE A 74 -3.36 -0.93 -3.10
CA ILE A 74 -4.64 -1.19 -2.41
C ILE A 74 -5.13 0.05 -1.65
N TYR A 75 -4.23 0.77 -1.00
CA TYR A 75 -4.58 2.01 -0.29
C TYR A 75 -4.92 3.19 -1.22
N ALA A 76 -4.64 3.10 -2.52
CA ALA A 76 -5.06 4.10 -3.51
C ALA A 76 -6.53 3.94 -3.94
N LEU A 77 -7.07 2.73 -3.83
CA LEU A 77 -8.41 2.38 -4.26
C LEU A 77 -9.55 3.22 -3.64
N PRO A 78 -9.57 3.60 -2.35
CA PRO A 78 -10.66 4.43 -1.82
C PRO A 78 -10.77 5.78 -2.54
N THR A 79 -9.65 6.42 -2.86
CA THR A 79 -9.64 7.67 -3.63
C THR A 79 -10.12 7.43 -5.06
N ILE A 80 -9.67 6.36 -5.72
CA ILE A 80 -10.09 6.02 -7.09
C ILE A 80 -11.59 5.72 -7.14
N LYS A 81 -12.11 4.93 -6.19
CA LYS A 81 -13.53 4.65 -6.03
C LYS A 81 -14.33 5.93 -5.87
N LYS A 82 -13.84 6.88 -5.05
CA LYS A 82 -14.53 8.16 -4.87
C LYS A 82 -14.55 9.00 -6.15
N ILE A 83 -13.45 8.99 -6.93
CA ILE A 83 -13.42 9.63 -8.25
C ILE A 83 -14.47 9.02 -9.18
N PHE A 84 -14.60 7.69 -9.19
CA PHE A 84 -15.64 7.01 -9.98
C PHE A 84 -17.05 7.43 -9.55
N GLU A 85 -17.34 7.42 -8.24
CA GLU A 85 -18.64 7.85 -7.70
C GLU A 85 -19.00 9.30 -8.09
N LEU A 86 -18.01 10.18 -8.18
CA LEU A 86 -18.20 11.59 -8.53
C LEU A 86 -18.38 11.84 -10.03
N THR A 87 -17.77 11.00 -10.87
CA THR A 87 -17.66 11.25 -12.31
C THR A 87 -18.52 10.32 -13.16
N GLY A 88 -18.74 9.09 -12.71
CA GLY A 88 -19.48 8.04 -13.42
C GLY A 88 -18.81 7.54 -14.71
N VAL A 89 -17.60 8.01 -15.04
CA VAL A 89 -16.90 7.61 -16.26
C VAL A 89 -16.02 6.37 -16.03
N PRO A 90 -15.74 5.57 -17.09
CA PRO A 90 -14.77 4.48 -17.01
C PRO A 90 -13.41 4.95 -16.47
N ILE A 91 -12.89 4.25 -15.45
CA ILE A 91 -11.54 4.47 -14.92
C ILE A 91 -10.62 3.33 -15.35
N ASN A 92 -9.59 3.68 -16.12
CA ASN A 92 -8.48 2.78 -16.46
C ASN A 92 -7.34 3.00 -15.47
N PHE A 93 -6.94 1.94 -14.77
CA PHE A 93 -5.88 2.00 -13.76
C PHE A 93 -4.59 1.32 -14.24
N TYR A 94 -3.55 2.10 -14.48
CA TYR A 94 -2.29 1.62 -15.04
C TYR A 94 -1.22 1.44 -13.96
N LEU A 95 -0.55 0.29 -13.99
CA LEU A 95 0.57 -0.01 -13.10
C LEU A 95 1.89 0.27 -13.83
N ARG A 96 2.68 1.21 -13.30
CA ARG A 96 4.03 1.52 -13.80
C ARG A 96 5.04 0.62 -13.11
N LEU A 97 5.52 -0.38 -13.84
CA LEU A 97 6.40 -1.41 -13.30
C LEU A 97 7.87 -0.95 -13.22
N ASN A 98 8.67 -1.75 -12.51
CA ASN A 98 10.13 -1.69 -12.45
C ASN A 98 10.68 -0.35 -11.97
N GLN A 99 9.89 0.40 -11.21
CA GLN A 99 10.40 1.62 -10.60
C GLN A 99 11.41 1.28 -9.49
N PRO A 100 12.55 1.98 -9.43
CA PRO A 100 13.57 1.71 -8.42
C PRO A 100 13.00 1.75 -7.01
N LEU A 101 13.40 0.77 -6.21
CA LEU A 101 13.15 0.74 -4.78
C LEU A 101 14.31 1.43 -4.08
N ILE A 102 14.05 2.60 -3.50
CA ILE A 102 15.04 3.32 -2.69
C ILE A 102 14.83 2.89 -1.23
N MET A 103 15.50 1.83 -0.80
CA MET A 103 15.51 1.40 0.60
C MET A 103 16.78 1.88 1.29
N SER A 104 16.64 2.51 2.46
CA SER A 104 17.73 2.74 3.40
C SER A 104 17.68 1.68 4.51
N GLY A 105 18.76 0.92 4.70
CA GLY A 105 18.97 0.14 5.93
C GLY A 105 18.46 -1.31 5.95
N TYR A 106 18.08 -1.90 4.82
CA TYR A 106 17.64 -3.31 4.75
C TYR A 106 18.36 -4.05 3.62
N ASN A 107 18.78 -5.29 3.89
CA ASN A 107 19.63 -6.09 2.99
C ASN A 107 18.85 -6.80 1.88
N SER A 108 17.54 -6.99 2.01
CA SER A 108 16.72 -7.73 1.05
C SER A 108 15.27 -7.22 1.00
N HIS A 109 14.67 -7.28 -0.19
CA HIS A 109 13.24 -7.08 -0.42
C HIS A 109 12.76 -8.25 -1.30
N PRO A 110 11.55 -8.81 -1.08
CA PRO A 110 11.08 -9.96 -1.87
C PRO A 110 11.10 -9.74 -3.39
N MET A 111 10.99 -8.47 -3.81
CA MET A 111 11.00 -8.06 -5.22
C MET A 111 12.37 -7.56 -5.72
N GLY A 112 13.44 -7.76 -4.94
CA GLY A 112 14.77 -7.23 -5.25
C GLY A 112 14.80 -5.70 -5.26
N ASN A 113 15.30 -5.11 -6.35
CA ASN A 113 15.59 -3.67 -6.44
C ASN A 113 14.44 -2.82 -6.99
N VAL A 114 13.25 -3.40 -7.17
CA VAL A 114 12.07 -2.71 -7.73
C VAL A 114 10.87 -2.81 -6.80
N ARG A 115 10.00 -1.80 -6.85
CA ARG A 115 8.77 -1.72 -6.04
C ARG A 115 7.70 -2.72 -6.49
N LEU A 116 7.50 -2.80 -7.80
CA LEU A 116 6.50 -3.66 -8.43
C LEU A 116 7.10 -4.22 -9.73
N ASN A 117 7.08 -5.55 -9.90
CA ASN A 117 7.48 -6.22 -11.13
C ASN A 117 6.28 -6.90 -11.79
N GLN A 118 6.51 -7.53 -12.95
CA GLN A 118 5.45 -8.21 -13.72
C GLN A 118 4.76 -9.34 -12.96
N SER A 119 5.49 -10.13 -12.17
CA SER A 119 4.92 -11.24 -11.38
C SER A 119 3.96 -10.74 -10.31
N MET A 120 4.37 -9.71 -9.56
CA MET A 120 3.54 -9.07 -8.54
C MET A 120 2.31 -8.37 -9.15
N ALA A 121 2.48 -7.72 -10.31
CA ALA A 121 1.36 -7.15 -11.05
C ALA A 121 0.37 -8.23 -11.50
N ALA A 122 0.87 -9.38 -11.98
CA ALA A 122 0.04 -10.52 -12.36
C ALA A 122 -0.81 -11.06 -11.20
N MET A 123 -0.25 -11.11 -9.98
CA MET A 123 -1.01 -11.49 -8.79
C MET A 123 -2.09 -10.47 -8.39
N LEU A 124 -1.88 -9.18 -8.70
CA LEU A 124 -2.83 -8.09 -8.40
C LEU A 124 -3.98 -7.97 -9.39
N TYR A 125 -3.76 -8.25 -10.69
CA TYR A 125 -4.77 -8.03 -11.71
C TYR A 125 -6.12 -8.69 -11.42
N PRO A 126 -6.22 -9.95 -10.92
CA PRO A 126 -7.50 -10.56 -10.65
C PRO A 126 -8.36 -9.77 -9.65
N ILE A 127 -7.78 -9.29 -8.55
CA ILE A 127 -8.54 -8.51 -7.55
C ILE A 127 -8.82 -7.08 -8.02
N LEU A 128 -7.90 -6.44 -8.75
CA LEU A 128 -8.09 -5.08 -9.26
C LEU A 128 -9.16 -5.03 -10.37
N ASN A 129 -9.15 -5.97 -11.31
CA ASN A 129 -10.14 -6.03 -12.39
C ASN A 129 -11.52 -6.51 -11.93
N LEU A 130 -11.65 -7.04 -10.71
CA LEU A 130 -12.95 -7.38 -10.10
C LEU A 130 -13.72 -6.14 -9.62
N GLN A 131 -13.04 -5.03 -9.37
CA GLN A 131 -13.65 -3.86 -8.75
C GLN A 131 -14.55 -3.11 -9.74
N ASN A 132 -15.84 -3.00 -9.43
CA ASN A 132 -16.85 -2.38 -10.31
C ASN A 132 -16.60 -0.89 -10.64
N TYR A 133 -15.78 -0.20 -9.86
CA TYR A 133 -15.38 1.19 -10.09
C TYR A 133 -14.11 1.33 -10.96
N LEU A 134 -13.54 0.20 -11.41
CA LEU A 134 -12.45 0.15 -12.37
C LEU A 134 -12.97 -0.49 -13.66
N HIS A 135 -12.72 0.15 -14.80
CA HIS A 135 -12.99 -0.45 -16.11
C HIS A 135 -11.96 -1.53 -16.43
N LYS A 136 -10.69 -1.25 -16.16
CA LYS A 136 -9.59 -2.20 -16.30
C LYS A 136 -8.37 -1.78 -15.48
N CYS A 137 -7.53 -2.76 -15.17
CA CYS A 137 -6.21 -2.57 -14.63
C CYS A 137 -5.16 -3.35 -15.41
N GLU A 138 -4.14 -2.65 -15.95
CA GLU A 138 -3.13 -3.19 -16.86
C GLU A 138 -1.75 -2.54 -16.62
N THR A 139 -0.69 -3.11 -17.20
CA THR A 139 0.63 -2.45 -17.22
C THR A 139 0.59 -1.18 -18.06
N TYR A 140 1.24 -0.12 -17.57
CA TYR A 140 1.45 1.11 -18.33
C TYR A 140 2.36 0.86 -19.55
N GLN A 141 1.87 1.23 -20.73
CA GLN A 141 2.55 1.13 -22.04
C GLN A 141 2.52 2.47 -22.79
N ASN A 142 2.66 3.59 -22.07
CA ASN A 142 2.62 4.96 -22.63
C ASN A 142 1.21 5.48 -23.00
N GLN A 143 0.17 5.01 -22.32
CA GLN A 143 -1.17 5.60 -22.46
C GLN A 143 -1.18 7.06 -21.96
N LYS A 144 -2.09 7.90 -22.48
CA LYS A 144 -2.34 9.25 -21.91
C LYS A 144 -2.74 9.10 -20.45
N ILE A 145 -2.10 9.83 -19.54
CA ILE A 145 -2.42 9.81 -18.10
C ILE A 145 -3.11 11.12 -17.72
N HIS A 146 -4.22 11.01 -16.97
CA HIS A 146 -4.95 12.14 -16.41
C HIS A 146 -4.52 12.42 -14.97
N ILE A 147 -4.33 11.37 -14.16
CA ILE A 147 -3.95 11.47 -12.75
C ILE A 147 -2.75 10.56 -12.49
N ASP A 148 -1.62 11.14 -12.08
CA ASP A 148 -0.47 10.39 -11.59
C ASP A 148 -0.50 10.34 -10.06
N LEU A 149 -0.78 9.17 -9.51
CA LEU A 149 -0.82 9.00 -8.07
C LEU A 149 0.57 8.90 -7.45
N ASP A 150 1.65 8.67 -8.22
CA ASP A 150 3.03 8.55 -7.69
C ASP A 150 3.50 9.80 -6.95
N PHE A 151 2.85 10.94 -7.17
CA PHE A 151 3.07 12.17 -6.40
C PHE A 151 2.75 12.02 -4.90
N PHE A 152 2.12 10.92 -4.46
CA PHE A 152 2.06 10.55 -3.05
C PHE A 152 3.47 10.41 -2.43
N ARG A 153 4.47 10.06 -3.26
CA ARG A 153 5.89 10.00 -2.88
C ARG A 153 6.64 11.31 -3.06
N SER A 154 5.92 12.41 -3.34
CA SER A 154 6.49 13.74 -3.24
C SER A 154 6.99 13.96 -1.81
N LYS A 155 8.11 14.65 -1.65
CA LYS A 155 8.68 14.93 -0.32
C LYS A 155 7.79 15.82 0.58
N ILE A 156 6.66 16.29 0.06
CA ILE A 156 5.71 17.16 0.76
C ILE A 156 4.72 16.36 1.59
N ILE A 157 4.30 15.18 1.11
CA ILE A 157 3.35 14.32 1.84
C ILE A 157 4.15 13.48 2.83
N SER A 158 3.86 13.65 4.13
CA SER A 158 4.55 12.89 5.16
C SER A 158 4.14 11.43 5.14
N GLN A 159 5.11 10.55 4.86
CA GLN A 159 4.89 9.11 4.73
C GLN A 159 5.01 8.35 6.06
N THR A 160 5.32 9.02 7.18
CA THR A 160 5.62 8.36 8.45
C THR A 160 4.56 8.57 9.54
N ASN A 161 3.80 9.67 9.49
CA ASN A 161 2.87 10.07 10.53
C ASN A 161 1.51 10.54 9.96
N SER A 162 1.02 9.88 8.91
CA SER A 162 -0.31 10.13 8.35
C SER A 162 -0.90 8.85 7.75
N ASN A 163 -2.23 8.76 7.62
CA ASN A 163 -2.90 7.57 7.11
C ASN A 163 -2.56 7.34 5.62
N LEU A 164 -2.01 6.16 5.29
CA LEU A 164 -1.60 5.76 3.94
C LEU A 164 -2.73 5.91 2.92
N ALA A 165 -3.96 5.54 3.29
CA ALA A 165 -5.14 5.67 2.44
C ALA A 165 -5.49 7.14 2.13
N ARG A 166 -5.04 8.09 2.95
CA ARG A 166 -5.26 9.53 2.80
C ARG A 166 -4.23 10.19 1.88
N TRP A 167 -3.09 9.56 1.61
CA TRP A 167 -2.02 10.17 0.82
C TRP A 167 -2.49 10.62 -0.57
N TYR A 168 -3.36 9.83 -1.19
CA TYR A 168 -3.90 10.12 -2.52
C TYR A 168 -4.93 11.25 -2.51
N SER A 169 -5.57 11.54 -1.37
CA SER A 169 -6.38 12.74 -1.19
C SER A 169 -5.52 14.00 -1.26
N TYR A 170 -4.30 13.98 -0.71
CA TYR A 170 -3.39 15.12 -0.81
C TYR A 170 -2.87 15.35 -2.23
N VAL A 171 -2.91 14.32 -3.09
CA VAL A 171 -2.55 14.44 -4.51
C VAL A 171 -3.70 15.01 -5.33
N THR A 172 -4.94 14.60 -5.05
CA THR A 172 -6.10 14.82 -5.94
C THR A 172 -7.14 15.82 -5.42
N GLY A 173 -7.06 16.21 -4.13
CA GLY A 173 -8.11 16.97 -3.45
C GLY A 173 -9.37 16.16 -3.12
N ILE A 174 -9.42 14.88 -3.51
CA ILE A 174 -10.59 14.01 -3.30
C ILE A 174 -10.51 13.35 -1.94
N THR A 175 -11.56 13.52 -1.12
CA THR A 175 -11.64 12.94 0.23
C THR A 175 -12.58 11.74 0.26
N PRO A 176 -12.07 10.49 0.25
CA PRO A 176 -12.91 9.29 0.32
C PRO A 176 -13.37 9.01 1.75
N GLU A 177 -14.44 8.23 1.88
CA GLU A 177 -14.95 7.72 3.15
C GLU A 177 -14.17 6.46 3.56
N LEU A 178 -13.09 6.65 4.34
CA LEU A 178 -12.17 5.56 4.69
C LEU A 178 -12.78 4.51 5.63
N TRP A 179 -13.90 4.80 6.30
CA TRP A 179 -14.60 3.81 7.14
C TRP A 179 -15.48 2.83 6.34
N LYS A 180 -15.67 3.06 5.02
CA LYS A 180 -16.41 2.15 4.13
C LYS A 180 -15.45 1.21 3.40
N SER A 181 -15.95 0.03 3.02
CA SER A 181 -15.19 -0.89 2.17
C SER A 181 -14.88 -0.28 0.81
N TRP A 182 -13.64 -0.46 0.35
CA TRP A 182 -13.19 -0.14 -1.00
C TRP A 182 -12.72 -1.37 -1.78
N LEU A 183 -12.84 -2.57 -1.21
CA LEU A 183 -12.62 -3.83 -1.91
C LEU A 183 -13.90 -4.67 -1.92
N ASN A 184 -14.23 -5.18 -3.10
CA ASN A 184 -15.31 -6.13 -3.31
C ASN A 184 -14.71 -7.49 -3.69
N THR A 185 -15.19 -8.54 -3.02
CA THR A 185 -14.94 -9.94 -3.37
C THR A 185 -16.05 -10.80 -2.78
N GLU A 186 -16.19 -12.01 -3.29
CA GLU A 186 -16.93 -13.07 -2.59
C GLU A 186 -16.11 -13.56 -1.38
N SER A 187 -16.78 -13.96 -0.32
CA SER A 187 -16.16 -14.59 0.85
C SER A 187 -15.99 -16.09 0.64
N ASP A 188 -14.82 -16.63 1.01
CA ASP A 188 -14.66 -18.08 1.15
C ASP A 188 -15.03 -18.52 2.57
N PHE A 189 -16.26 -18.99 2.75
CA PHE A 189 -16.80 -19.36 4.05
C PHE A 189 -16.19 -20.63 4.65
N SER A 190 -15.31 -21.35 3.94
CA SER A 190 -14.51 -22.43 4.56
C SER A 190 -13.56 -21.89 5.64
N TYR A 191 -13.36 -20.57 5.67
CA TYR A 191 -12.53 -19.86 6.66
C TYR A 191 -13.33 -19.18 7.77
N ALA A 192 -14.66 -19.34 7.84
CA ALA A 192 -15.54 -18.59 8.75
C ALA A 192 -15.20 -18.74 10.25
N ASP A 193 -14.61 -19.86 10.65
CA ASP A 193 -14.17 -20.15 12.02
C ASP A 193 -12.64 -19.98 12.22
N LYS A 194 -11.93 -19.45 11.21
CA LYS A 194 -10.47 -19.36 11.17
C LYS A 194 -9.97 -17.95 11.48
N ILE A 195 -8.89 -17.89 12.25
CA ILE A 195 -8.11 -16.66 12.45
C ILE A 195 -7.03 -16.65 11.36
N ILE A 196 -7.05 -15.62 10.51
CA ILE A 196 -6.03 -15.47 9.47
C ILE A 196 -4.93 -14.54 9.96
N LEU A 197 -3.71 -15.05 10.03
CA LEU A 197 -2.53 -14.35 10.51
C LEU A 197 -1.58 -14.05 9.34
N ALA A 198 -1.10 -12.81 9.27
CA ALA A 198 0.05 -12.45 8.45
C ALA A 198 0.97 -11.55 9.25
N ARG A 199 2.28 -11.85 9.28
CA ARG A 199 3.24 -10.99 9.96
C ARG A 199 4.51 -10.92 9.14
N SER A 200 4.73 -9.75 8.53
CA SER A 200 5.93 -9.52 7.72
C SER A 200 7.16 -9.28 8.58
N GLU A 201 8.36 -9.39 8.00
CA GLU A 201 9.63 -9.09 8.69
C GLU A 201 9.83 -7.58 8.97
N ARG A 202 8.96 -6.71 8.43
CA ARG A 202 9.03 -5.25 8.58
C ARG A 202 7.95 -4.75 9.51
N TYR A 203 8.20 -3.61 10.16
CA TYR A 203 7.23 -2.94 11.03
C TYR A 203 6.72 -3.87 12.15
N CYS A 204 7.61 -4.70 12.68
CA CYS A 204 7.33 -5.53 13.85
C CYS A 204 7.55 -4.72 15.13
N ASN A 205 6.68 -4.90 16.10
CA ASN A 205 6.89 -4.43 17.44
C ASN A 205 7.62 -5.52 18.24
N SER A 206 8.87 -5.24 18.63
CA SER A 206 9.75 -6.21 19.30
C SER A 206 9.29 -6.59 20.71
N THR A 207 8.32 -5.87 21.28
CA THR A 207 7.77 -6.15 22.62
C THR A 207 6.57 -7.08 22.59
N ILE A 208 6.09 -7.48 21.41
CA ILE A 208 4.88 -8.28 21.23
C ILE A 208 5.23 -9.77 21.05
N ASP A 209 4.62 -10.60 21.87
CA ASP A 209 4.71 -12.05 21.81
C ASP A 209 3.43 -12.66 21.20
N TYR A 210 3.61 -13.44 20.14
CA TYR A 210 2.53 -14.15 19.45
C TYR A 210 2.33 -15.58 20.01
N SER A 211 3.17 -16.04 20.94
CA SER A 211 3.17 -17.44 21.40
C SER A 211 1.86 -17.88 22.05
N PHE A 212 1.10 -16.96 22.64
CA PHE A 212 -0.22 -17.24 23.22
C PHE A 212 -1.25 -17.73 22.19
N LEU A 213 -1.04 -17.44 20.89
CA LEU A 213 -1.89 -17.93 19.81
C LEU A 213 -1.89 -19.46 19.69
N LYS A 214 -0.89 -20.16 20.26
CA LYS A 214 -0.86 -21.63 20.34
C LYS A 214 -2.07 -22.22 21.07
N ASN A 215 -2.74 -21.43 21.91
CA ASN A 215 -3.92 -21.83 22.66
C ASN A 215 -5.22 -21.71 21.85
N TYR A 216 -5.16 -21.16 20.64
CA TYR A 216 -6.29 -21.04 19.75
C TYR A 216 -6.22 -22.12 18.69
N ASN A 217 -7.29 -22.90 18.59
CA ASN A 217 -7.51 -23.78 17.45
C ASN A 217 -7.82 -22.89 16.23
N ASN A 218 -7.49 -23.34 15.01
CA ASN A 218 -7.83 -22.65 13.76
C ASN A 218 -7.07 -21.35 13.42
N VAL A 219 -5.82 -21.20 13.86
CA VAL A 219 -4.95 -20.12 13.38
C VAL A 219 -4.22 -20.56 12.11
N LEU A 220 -4.44 -19.85 11.00
CA LEU A 220 -3.83 -20.13 9.71
C LEU A 220 -2.98 -18.93 9.27
N PHE A 221 -1.89 -19.20 8.56
CA PHE A 221 -0.94 -18.19 8.12
C PHE A 221 -1.05 -17.93 6.62
N VAL A 222 -1.02 -16.65 6.23
CA VAL A 222 -0.85 -16.19 4.85
C VAL A 222 0.37 -15.28 4.77
N GLY A 223 1.15 -15.40 3.70
CA GLY A 223 2.42 -14.67 3.54
C GLY A 223 3.46 -15.51 2.81
N VAL A 224 4.70 -15.04 2.79
CA VAL A 224 5.79 -15.79 2.14
C VAL A 224 6.31 -16.90 3.05
N LYS A 225 7.00 -17.88 2.47
CA LYS A 225 7.53 -19.04 3.19
C LYS A 225 8.42 -18.64 4.38
N SER A 226 9.33 -17.67 4.20
CA SER A 226 10.26 -17.28 5.27
C SER A 226 9.54 -16.72 6.50
N GLU A 227 8.50 -15.91 6.28
CA GLU A 227 7.66 -15.35 7.33
C GLU A 227 6.87 -16.45 8.04
N TYR A 228 6.31 -17.40 7.28
CA TYR A 228 5.63 -18.58 7.84
C TYR A 228 6.57 -19.41 8.73
N GLU A 229 7.74 -19.80 8.23
CA GLU A 229 8.69 -20.62 8.99
C GLU A 229 9.17 -19.92 10.27
N THR A 230 9.25 -18.59 10.26
CA THR A 230 9.55 -17.81 11.45
C THR A 230 8.40 -17.86 12.45
N MET A 231 7.16 -17.64 11.99
CA MET A 231 5.97 -17.66 12.86
C MET A 231 5.63 -19.05 13.38
N LYS A 232 5.88 -20.11 12.60
CA LYS A 232 5.66 -21.50 12.98
C LYS A 232 6.48 -21.93 14.20
N LYS A 233 7.67 -21.34 14.40
CA LYS A 233 8.49 -21.56 15.60
C LYS A 233 7.86 -20.97 16.87
N ILE A 234 7.09 -19.89 16.72
CA ILE A 234 6.42 -19.19 17.82
C ILE A 234 5.04 -19.81 18.10
N VAL A 235 4.33 -20.21 17.04
CA VAL A 235 2.98 -20.81 17.08
C VAL A 235 3.05 -22.20 16.43
N PRO A 236 3.36 -23.27 17.18
CA PRO A 236 3.67 -24.59 16.60
C PRO A 236 2.51 -25.25 15.86
N ASN A 237 1.25 -24.91 16.16
CA ASN A 237 0.06 -25.42 15.49
C ASN A 237 -0.32 -24.65 14.21
N LEU A 238 0.42 -23.59 13.84
CA LEU A 238 0.13 -22.73 12.69
C LEU A 238 0.20 -23.50 11.37
N GLN A 239 -0.78 -23.36 10.48
CA GLN A 239 -0.76 -23.97 9.15
C GLN A 239 -0.57 -22.90 8.07
N TRP A 240 0.27 -23.17 7.08
CA TRP A 240 0.49 -22.23 5.98
C TRP A 240 -0.53 -22.43 4.86
N ILE A 241 -1.13 -21.34 4.41
CA ILE A 241 -1.93 -21.30 3.19
C ILE A 241 -1.09 -20.65 2.10
N GLN A 242 -0.85 -21.41 1.02
CA GLN A 242 -0.28 -20.88 -0.21
C GLN A 242 -1.42 -20.43 -1.12
N VAL A 243 -1.35 -19.20 -1.58
CA VAL A 243 -2.32 -18.62 -2.52
C VAL A 243 -1.70 -18.53 -3.91
N LYS A 244 -2.52 -18.74 -4.95
CA LYS A 244 -2.13 -18.62 -6.35
C LYS A 244 -2.07 -17.17 -6.83
N ASP A 245 -2.95 -16.32 -6.30
CA ASP A 245 -3.08 -14.90 -6.64
C ASP A 245 -3.67 -14.12 -5.46
N PHE A 246 -3.77 -12.78 -5.58
CA PHE A 246 -4.33 -11.97 -4.51
C PHE A 246 -5.85 -11.91 -4.47
N LEU A 247 -6.54 -12.41 -5.49
CA LEU A 247 -7.99 -12.60 -5.40
C LEU A 247 -8.29 -13.75 -4.42
N GLU A 248 -7.58 -14.87 -4.51
CA GLU A 248 -7.70 -15.97 -3.55
C GLU A 248 -7.38 -15.50 -2.12
N LEU A 249 -6.27 -14.77 -1.92
CA LEU A 249 -5.97 -14.17 -0.62
C LEU A 249 -7.10 -13.29 -0.10
N THR A 250 -7.69 -12.46 -0.98
CA THR A 250 -8.78 -11.56 -0.61
C THR A 250 -10.04 -12.35 -0.22
N ARG A 251 -10.39 -13.42 -0.94
CA ARG A 251 -11.54 -14.29 -0.60
C ARG A 251 -11.38 -14.97 0.76
N ILE A 252 -10.17 -15.44 1.06
CA ILE A 252 -9.83 -16.05 2.36
C ILE A 252 -9.98 -15.02 3.48
N ILE A 253 -9.42 -13.82 3.32
CA ILE A 253 -9.53 -12.76 4.33
C ILE A 253 -11.00 -12.30 4.47
N ALA A 254 -11.75 -12.18 3.37
CA ALA A 254 -13.16 -11.79 3.38
C ALA A 254 -14.06 -12.82 4.08
N GLY A 255 -13.66 -14.09 4.10
CA GLY A 255 -14.40 -15.17 4.74
C GLY A 255 -13.96 -15.51 6.15
N CYS A 256 -12.89 -14.90 6.68
CA CYS A 256 -12.32 -15.28 7.98
C CYS A 256 -13.15 -14.80 9.18
N LYS A 257 -12.91 -15.41 10.36
CA LYS A 257 -13.49 -14.94 11.62
C LYS A 257 -12.99 -13.53 11.95
N PHE A 258 -11.67 -13.36 11.92
CA PHE A 258 -10.99 -12.07 11.96
C PHE A 258 -9.53 -12.21 11.49
N PHE A 259 -8.95 -11.10 11.08
CA PHE A 259 -7.58 -11.01 10.59
C PHE A 259 -6.63 -10.43 11.65
N ILE A 260 -5.39 -10.91 11.70
CA ILE A 260 -4.30 -10.34 12.51
C ILE A 260 -3.11 -10.06 11.59
N GLY A 261 -2.56 -8.85 11.65
CA GLY A 261 -1.25 -8.62 11.05
C GLY A 261 -0.60 -7.29 11.35
N ASN A 262 0.65 -7.12 10.93
CA ASN A 262 1.37 -5.85 11.00
C ASN A 262 1.22 -5.05 9.70
N GLN A 263 1.86 -3.89 9.61
CA GLN A 263 1.83 -2.95 8.48
C GLN A 263 2.36 -3.56 7.17
N SER A 264 1.55 -4.40 6.54
CA SER A 264 1.91 -5.30 5.46
C SER A 264 0.84 -5.30 4.38
N PHE A 265 1.16 -5.92 3.23
CA PHE A 265 0.20 -6.03 2.13
C PHE A 265 -1.08 -6.81 2.52
N PRO A 266 -1.02 -7.99 3.18
CA PRO A 266 -2.23 -8.66 3.63
C PRO A 266 -3.13 -7.79 4.53
N TYR A 267 -2.53 -6.99 5.42
CA TYR A 267 -3.30 -6.05 6.24
C TYR A 267 -4.02 -4.99 5.40
N SER A 268 -3.42 -4.51 4.30
CA SER A 268 -4.09 -3.56 3.39
C SER A 268 -5.37 -4.14 2.76
N ILE A 269 -5.40 -5.45 2.52
CA ILE A 269 -6.60 -6.15 2.03
C ILE A 269 -7.66 -6.21 3.13
N ALA A 270 -7.28 -6.64 4.34
CA ALA A 270 -8.21 -6.68 5.48
C ALA A 270 -8.81 -5.30 5.77
N GLU A 271 -7.98 -4.25 5.71
CA GLU A 271 -8.39 -2.85 5.85
C GLU A 271 -9.32 -2.40 4.71
N GLY A 272 -9.08 -2.85 3.48
CA GLY A 272 -9.93 -2.51 2.35
C GLY A 272 -11.30 -3.19 2.35
N LEU A 273 -11.37 -4.41 2.89
CA LEU A 273 -12.60 -5.18 3.03
C LEU A 273 -13.44 -4.77 4.24
N LYS A 274 -12.83 -4.13 5.25
CA LYS A 274 -13.44 -3.83 6.56
C LYS A 274 -13.90 -5.07 7.33
N VAL A 275 -13.20 -6.20 7.15
CA VAL A 275 -13.38 -7.37 8.02
C VAL A 275 -12.95 -7.03 9.46
N PRO A 276 -13.41 -7.78 10.47
CA PRO A 276 -12.81 -7.71 11.81
C PRO A 276 -11.31 -7.95 11.71
N ARG A 277 -10.51 -7.00 12.20
CA ARG A 277 -9.05 -7.02 12.00
C ARG A 277 -8.29 -6.32 13.11
N ILE A 278 -7.13 -6.87 13.43
CA ILE A 278 -6.22 -6.35 14.46
C ILE A 278 -4.88 -6.00 13.80
N LEU A 279 -4.44 -4.76 13.96
CA LEU A 279 -3.14 -4.25 13.53
C LEU A 279 -2.12 -4.30 14.66
N GLU A 280 -1.02 -5.02 14.47
CA GLU A 280 0.23 -4.78 15.19
C GLU A 280 0.84 -3.48 14.65
N ALA A 281 0.65 -2.38 15.37
CA ALA A 281 1.12 -1.07 14.95
C ALA A 281 2.60 -0.87 15.30
N TYR A 282 3.36 -0.29 14.38
CA TYR A 282 4.77 0.05 14.59
C TYR A 282 4.91 1.53 14.95
N TYR A 283 5.16 1.79 16.23
CA TYR A 283 5.10 3.15 16.81
C TYR A 283 6.09 4.16 16.19
N HIS A 284 7.17 3.70 15.55
CA HIS A 284 8.10 4.59 14.83
C HIS A 284 7.55 5.09 13.48
N ILE A 285 6.61 4.36 12.87
CA ILE A 285 6.00 4.70 11.58
C ILE A 285 4.49 4.45 11.68
N SER A 286 3.79 5.39 12.32
CA SER A 286 2.33 5.35 12.49
C SER A 286 1.63 5.88 11.24
N ASN A 287 1.71 5.12 10.15
CA ASN A 287 1.12 5.49 8.86
C ASN A 287 -0.01 4.57 8.38
N VAL A 288 -0.28 3.48 9.08
CA VAL A 288 -1.49 2.66 8.87
C VAL A 288 -2.39 2.90 10.05
N ILE A 289 -3.52 3.55 9.80
CA ILE A 289 -4.53 3.87 10.81
C ILE A 289 -5.79 3.13 10.40
N PRO A 290 -6.20 2.09 11.15
CA PRO A 290 -7.39 1.32 10.82
C PRO A 290 -8.66 2.16 10.95
N GLU A 291 -9.57 2.06 9.97
CA GLU A 291 -10.77 2.91 9.90
C GLU A 291 -12.06 2.07 9.83
N GLY A 292 -13.10 2.53 10.52
CA GLY A 292 -14.43 1.92 10.50
C GLY A 292 -14.65 0.82 11.55
N LYS A 293 -15.73 0.07 11.38
CA LYS A 293 -16.17 -0.93 12.38
C LYS A 293 -15.17 -2.10 12.47
N ASN A 294 -15.04 -2.67 13.68
CA ASN A 294 -14.21 -3.84 13.98
C ASN A 294 -12.74 -3.67 13.54
N ALA A 295 -12.26 -2.43 13.56
CA ALA A 295 -10.90 -2.06 13.28
C ALA A 295 -10.19 -1.84 14.62
N TYR A 296 -9.14 -2.62 14.89
CA TYR A 296 -8.40 -2.55 16.14
C TYR A 296 -6.91 -2.43 15.85
N ASP A 297 -6.18 -1.71 16.70
CA ASP A 297 -4.72 -1.65 16.70
C ASP A 297 -4.18 -1.71 18.14
N PHE A 298 -2.90 -2.05 18.27
CA PHE A 298 -2.27 -2.15 19.58
C PHE A 298 -0.76 -1.88 19.54
N TYR A 299 -0.23 -1.45 20.69
CA TYR A 299 1.20 -1.36 20.98
C TYR A 299 1.66 -2.28 22.12
N PHE A 300 0.73 -2.80 22.93
CA PHE A 300 1.04 -3.53 24.16
C PHE A 300 0.43 -4.93 24.15
N GLN A 301 1.15 -5.88 24.73
CA GLN A 301 0.78 -7.30 24.76
C GLN A 301 -0.63 -7.54 25.34
N ASN A 302 -0.93 -6.92 26.49
CA ASN A 302 -2.23 -7.11 27.16
C ASN A 302 -3.40 -6.66 26.27
N HIS A 303 -3.20 -5.63 25.44
CA HIS A 303 -4.23 -5.19 24.50
C HIS A 303 -4.42 -6.23 23.39
N PHE A 304 -3.32 -6.77 22.85
CA PHE A 304 -3.37 -7.80 21.82
C PHE A 304 -4.13 -9.04 22.28
N GLU A 305 -3.76 -9.60 23.43
CA GLU A 305 -4.41 -10.79 23.98
C GLU A 305 -5.90 -10.55 24.29
N SER A 306 -6.21 -9.38 24.86
CA SER A 306 -7.59 -8.97 25.15
C SER A 306 -8.44 -8.91 23.88
N LEU A 307 -7.92 -8.30 22.81
CA LEU A 307 -8.62 -8.18 21.52
C LEU A 307 -8.84 -9.54 20.88
N VAL A 308 -7.82 -10.41 20.86
CA VAL A 308 -7.95 -11.78 20.32
C VAL A 308 -8.97 -12.57 21.11
N ASN A 309 -8.95 -12.51 22.44
CA ASN A 309 -9.94 -13.17 23.29
C ASN A 309 -11.36 -12.65 23.03
N GLN A 310 -11.53 -11.33 22.90
CA GLN A 310 -12.82 -10.71 22.60
C GLN A 310 -13.40 -11.20 21.26
N LEU A 311 -12.58 -11.20 20.19
CA LEU A 311 -13.02 -11.62 18.86
C LEU A 311 -13.13 -13.14 18.69
N SER A 312 -12.54 -13.92 19.61
CA SER A 312 -12.59 -15.38 19.57
C SER A 312 -13.80 -16.00 20.27
N LYS A 313 -14.52 -15.22 21.08
CA LYS A 313 -15.83 -15.62 21.64
C LYS A 313 -16.88 -15.79 20.54
#